data_AF-A0A950VHN9-F1
#
_entry.id   AF-A0A950VHN9-F1
#
_cell.length_a   1.000
_cell.length_b   1.000
_cell.length_c   1.000
_cell.angle_alpha   90.00
_cell.angle_beta   90.00
_cell.angle_gamma   90.00
#
_symmetry.space_group_name_H-M   'P 1'
#
loop_
_entity.id
_entity.type
_entity.pdbx_description
1 polymer ?
#
loop_
_entity_poly.entity_id
_entity_poly.type
_entity_poly.pdbx_seq_one_letter_code
_entity_poly.pdbx_strand_id
1 'polypeptide(L)'
;LFEALENVRKHYPIDEDRLVIRGFSMGGAACWHFAVHYPTKWAAAAPGAGFSETADFLRVFQDEVVHPTVYERALYHWDDSTDYAVNLFNCPTVAYSGAIDKQKQAADRMEAALAEHGLKLTHIIGPGTAHAYHPEAKAEINRRIDSIAARGRERVPRHIRFATYTLRYHEAGWVRLDGLGKHWERAEVEAEITGPRAVTVRTHNVTALTLTMPAGYCPLENGTEPRSSPELTVDDTHLASEGQVPPVGTDRSWEVHLVKGEKGWTVAPGEDTALRKRHGLQGPIDDAFTDSFLMVRPTGRPLGEKVGKWTTREMAHAIDHWRKQFRGEAPVKDDSAVTEADIAAHNLVLWGDPQSNQVLARIADKLPVRWNGWGLFVGGRSFGIDRTVPVLIYPNPLNPKRYVVLNSGFTYREYDYLNNARQVPKLPDYAVIDVEVAASSQAPGGILTAGFFDEHWQLGPVGVEEREGKKQGLTRGADSSAKLPSQGVVRGLRIEDGESPRKAKVLREPRP
;
A
#
# COMPACT_ATOMS: atom_id res chain seq x y z
N LEU A 1 8.57 11.98 -2.32
CA LEU A 1 9.27 11.89 -3.63
C LEU A 1 8.57 12.73 -4.70
N PHE A 2 7.30 12.45 -5.01
CA PHE A 2 6.64 13.09 -6.16
C PHE A 2 6.45 14.60 -6.04
N GLU A 3 6.15 15.13 -4.86
CA GLU A 3 6.13 16.58 -4.62
C GLU A 3 7.49 17.23 -4.92
N ALA A 4 8.58 16.59 -4.51
CA ALA A 4 9.93 17.07 -4.81
C ALA A 4 10.24 17.01 -6.31
N LEU A 5 9.85 15.93 -7.00
CA LEU A 5 10.00 15.81 -8.45
C LEU A 5 9.17 16.87 -9.18
N GLU A 6 7.93 17.12 -8.76
CA GLU A 6 7.08 18.17 -9.32
C GLU A 6 7.67 19.57 -9.10
N ASN A 7 8.21 19.83 -7.91
CA ASN A 7 8.91 21.09 -7.64
C ASN A 7 10.12 21.24 -8.56
N VAL A 8 10.95 20.20 -8.73
CA VAL A 8 12.10 20.23 -9.64
C VAL A 8 11.66 20.50 -11.09
N ARG A 9 10.61 19.83 -11.58
CA ARG A 9 10.05 20.05 -12.93
C ARG A 9 9.61 21.50 -13.19
N LYS A 10 9.13 22.20 -12.15
CA LYS A 10 8.75 23.62 -12.25
C LYS A 10 9.95 24.55 -12.44
N HIS A 11 11.15 24.13 -12.03
CA HIS A 11 12.34 24.98 -11.99
C HIS A 11 13.44 24.55 -12.98
N TYR A 12 13.39 23.32 -13.50
CA TYR A 12 14.43 22.77 -14.36
C TYR A 12 13.82 21.99 -15.54
N PRO A 13 14.45 22.03 -16.75
CA PRO A 13 14.06 21.19 -17.86
C PRO A 13 14.49 19.74 -17.55
N ILE A 14 13.51 18.90 -17.21
CA ILE A 14 13.73 17.49 -16.92
C ILE A 14 13.31 16.66 -18.14
N ASP A 15 14.20 15.78 -18.60
CA ASP A 15 13.85 14.75 -19.56
C ASP A 15 13.11 13.62 -18.84
N GLU A 16 11.78 13.60 -18.99
CA GLU A 16 10.87 12.63 -18.39
C GLU A 16 11.13 11.18 -18.85
N ASP A 17 11.86 10.99 -19.96
CA ASP A 17 12.21 9.67 -20.44
C ASP A 17 13.54 9.18 -19.87
N ARG A 18 14.24 9.99 -19.07
CA ARG A 18 15.55 9.66 -18.48
C ARG A 18 15.57 9.76 -16.96
N LEU A 19 14.42 9.63 -16.31
CA LEU A 19 14.33 9.56 -14.87
C LEU A 19 14.95 8.26 -14.33
N VAL A 20 15.93 8.38 -13.44
CA VAL A 20 16.56 7.23 -12.78
C VAL A 20 16.25 7.28 -11.29
N ILE A 21 15.81 6.15 -10.74
CA ILE A 21 15.66 5.99 -9.29
C ILE A 21 16.78 5.12 -8.74
N ARG A 22 17.44 5.59 -7.67
CA ARG A 22 18.54 4.86 -7.03
C ARG A 22 18.55 5.14 -5.54
N GLY A 23 19.07 4.20 -4.77
CA GLY A 23 19.27 4.40 -3.34
C GLY A 23 20.04 3.26 -2.68
N PHE A 24 20.46 3.49 -1.44
CA PHE A 24 21.20 2.52 -0.64
C PHE A 24 20.59 2.41 0.75
N SER A 25 20.59 1.22 1.36
CA SER A 25 19.98 0.97 2.67
C SER A 25 18.47 1.28 2.66
N MET A 26 17.98 2.11 3.57
CA MET A 26 16.59 2.62 3.52
C MET A 26 16.24 3.26 2.16
N GLY A 27 17.18 3.96 1.51
CA GLY A 27 16.97 4.47 0.16
C GLY A 27 16.91 3.37 -0.91
N GLY A 28 17.57 2.24 -0.67
CA GLY A 28 17.49 1.05 -1.51
C GLY A 28 16.12 0.37 -1.39
N ALA A 29 15.56 0.30 -0.19
CA ALA A 29 14.21 -0.18 0.05
C ALA A 29 13.16 0.69 -0.66
N ALA A 30 13.29 2.02 -0.51
CA ALA A 30 12.47 2.96 -1.27
C ALA A 30 12.64 2.78 -2.79
N CYS A 31 13.86 2.51 -3.27
CA CYS A 31 14.12 2.27 -4.68
C CYS A 31 13.44 0.99 -5.19
N TRP A 32 13.45 -0.10 -4.43
CA TRP A 32 12.68 -1.31 -4.75
C TRP A 32 11.19 -0.97 -4.88
N HIS A 33 10.65 -0.34 -3.83
CA HIS A 33 9.25 0.05 -3.76
C HIS A 33 8.82 0.91 -4.96
N PHE A 34 9.57 1.97 -5.29
CA PHE A 34 9.23 2.82 -6.42
C PHE A 34 9.39 2.13 -7.78
N ALA A 35 10.38 1.23 -7.93
CA ALA A 35 10.63 0.53 -9.19
C ALA A 35 9.50 -0.45 -9.52
N VAL A 36 8.99 -1.19 -8.54
CA VAL A 36 7.93 -2.19 -8.79
C VAL A 36 6.53 -1.59 -8.84
N HIS A 37 6.27 -0.52 -8.09
CA HIS A 37 4.95 0.12 -8.03
C HIS A 37 4.73 1.21 -9.08
N TYR A 38 5.80 1.74 -9.68
CA TYR A 38 5.74 2.72 -10.78
C TYR A 38 6.67 2.30 -11.94
N PRO A 39 6.52 1.08 -12.49
CA PRO A 39 7.55 0.41 -13.30
C PRO A 39 7.91 1.13 -14.59
N THR A 40 6.99 1.90 -15.17
CA THR A 40 7.21 2.61 -16.43
C THR A 40 7.46 4.11 -16.28
N LYS A 41 7.62 4.57 -15.02
CA LYS A 41 8.01 5.96 -14.71
C LYS A 41 9.52 6.16 -14.83
N TRP A 42 10.29 5.09 -14.63
CA TRP A 42 11.74 5.14 -14.55
C TRP A 42 12.38 4.57 -15.82
N ALA A 43 13.43 5.22 -16.31
CA ALA A 43 14.32 4.67 -17.31
C ALA A 43 15.19 3.55 -16.73
N ALA A 44 15.60 3.70 -15.47
CA ALA A 44 16.37 2.69 -14.75
C ALA A 44 16.14 2.77 -13.22
N ALA A 45 16.29 1.63 -12.56
CA ALA A 45 16.30 1.49 -11.12
C ALA A 45 17.63 0.89 -10.62
N ALA A 46 18.17 1.43 -9.51
CA ALA A 46 19.37 0.91 -8.86
C ALA A 46 19.20 0.79 -7.34
N PRO A 47 18.44 -0.22 -6.87
CA PRO A 47 18.27 -0.48 -5.44
C PRO A 47 19.52 -1.15 -4.85
N GLY A 48 20.01 -0.63 -3.73
CA GLY A 48 21.20 -1.16 -3.05
C GLY A 48 20.91 -1.52 -1.59
N ALA A 49 21.13 -2.79 -1.22
CA ALA A 49 21.14 -3.29 0.16
C ALA A 49 20.02 -2.74 1.07
N GLY A 50 18.79 -2.64 0.57
CA GLY A 50 17.61 -2.25 1.32
C GLY A 50 16.55 -3.33 1.25
N PHE A 51 15.71 -3.44 2.29
CA PHE A 51 14.65 -4.43 2.38
C PHE A 51 13.68 -4.37 1.18
N SER A 52 13.10 -5.51 0.80
CA SER A 52 12.10 -5.62 -0.26
C SER A 52 10.75 -6.14 0.23
N GLU A 53 10.66 -6.58 1.48
CA GLU A 53 9.55 -7.34 2.02
C GLU A 53 9.60 -7.30 3.55
N THR A 54 8.44 -7.21 4.19
CA THR A 54 8.32 -6.82 5.59
C THR A 54 8.70 -7.95 6.54
N ALA A 55 8.03 -9.10 6.43
CA ALA A 55 8.15 -10.17 7.41
C ALA A 55 9.55 -10.84 7.39
N ASP A 56 10.07 -11.11 6.20
CA ASP A 56 11.36 -11.78 6.04
C ASP A 56 12.53 -10.87 6.43
N PHE A 57 12.45 -9.57 6.12
CA PHE A 57 13.45 -8.62 6.58
C PHE A 57 13.50 -8.55 8.11
N LEU A 58 12.35 -8.47 8.79
CA LEU A 58 12.30 -8.43 10.26
C LEU A 58 12.88 -9.72 10.87
N ARG A 59 12.58 -10.87 10.27
CA ARG A 59 13.13 -12.16 10.69
C ARG A 59 14.64 -12.23 10.55
N VAL A 60 15.20 -11.73 9.45
CA VAL A 60 16.65 -11.82 9.16
C VAL A 60 17.44 -10.73 9.87
N PHE A 61 16.88 -9.52 10.00
CA PHE A 61 17.57 -8.36 10.52
C PHE A 61 17.37 -8.15 12.03
N GLN A 62 16.20 -8.53 12.56
CA GLN A 62 15.86 -8.35 13.98
C GLN A 62 15.64 -9.67 14.73
N ASP A 63 15.82 -10.83 14.07
CA ASP A 63 15.49 -12.15 14.64
C ASP A 63 14.03 -12.21 15.16
N GLU A 64 13.15 -11.40 14.56
CA GLU A 64 11.75 -11.27 14.94
C GLU A 64 10.86 -12.10 14.03
N VAL A 65 10.07 -13.00 14.61
CA VAL A 65 8.97 -13.65 13.90
C VAL A 65 7.70 -12.86 14.17
N VAL A 66 7.19 -12.19 13.14
CA VAL A 66 5.94 -11.43 13.21
C VAL A 66 4.72 -12.37 13.12
N HIS A 67 3.66 -12.02 13.83
CA HIS A 67 2.37 -12.74 13.82
C HIS A 67 1.23 -11.81 13.37
N PRO A 68 1.25 -11.35 12.10
CA PRO A 68 0.21 -10.46 11.59
C PRO A 68 -1.15 -11.17 11.57
N THR A 69 -2.20 -10.42 11.88
CA THR A 69 -3.59 -10.80 11.63
C THR A 69 -3.86 -11.04 10.14
N VAL A 70 -5.02 -11.60 9.80
CA VAL A 70 -5.41 -11.85 8.39
C VAL A 70 -5.37 -10.57 7.58
N TYR A 71 -5.89 -9.46 8.11
CA TYR A 71 -5.90 -8.18 7.40
C TYR A 71 -4.50 -7.54 7.36
N GLU A 72 -3.66 -7.67 8.39
CA GLU A 72 -2.28 -7.15 8.32
C GLU A 72 -1.46 -7.86 7.25
N ARG A 73 -1.65 -9.18 7.06
CA ARG A 73 -1.01 -9.91 5.96
C ARG A 73 -1.45 -9.37 4.60
N ALA A 74 -2.75 -9.13 4.43
CA ALA A 74 -3.27 -8.52 3.21
C ALA A 74 -2.67 -7.11 2.98
N LEU A 75 -2.48 -6.32 4.04
CA LEU A 75 -1.92 -4.98 3.97
C LEU A 75 -0.42 -4.93 3.66
N TYR A 76 0.33 -6.01 3.88
CA TYR A 76 1.74 -6.09 3.43
C TYR A 76 1.86 -5.98 1.91
N HIS A 77 0.84 -6.40 1.15
CA HIS A 77 0.78 -6.21 -0.30
C HIS A 77 0.75 -4.73 -0.73
N TRP A 78 0.67 -3.77 0.20
CA TRP A 78 0.89 -2.37 -0.14
C TRP A 78 2.37 -2.07 -0.38
N ASP A 79 3.27 -2.66 0.40
CA ASP A 79 4.68 -2.24 0.48
C ASP A 79 5.66 -3.32 -0.01
N ASP A 80 5.31 -4.60 0.13
CA ASP A 80 6.19 -5.73 -0.15
C ASP A 80 6.47 -5.85 -1.66
N SER A 81 7.68 -5.47 -2.04
CA SER A 81 8.13 -5.35 -3.43
C SER A 81 8.25 -6.70 -4.15
N THR A 82 8.45 -7.79 -3.42
CA THR A 82 8.48 -9.15 -3.97
C THR A 82 7.16 -9.54 -4.62
N ASP A 83 6.04 -9.04 -4.10
CA ASP A 83 4.71 -9.34 -4.64
C ASP A 83 4.49 -8.75 -6.04
N TYR A 84 5.25 -7.72 -6.37
CA TYR A 84 5.19 -6.95 -7.61
C TYR A 84 6.41 -7.22 -8.52
N ALA A 85 7.19 -8.26 -8.27
CA ALA A 85 8.46 -8.51 -8.98
C ALA A 85 8.30 -8.56 -10.52
N VAL A 86 7.18 -9.10 -11.03
CA VAL A 86 6.89 -9.15 -12.47
C VAL A 86 6.92 -7.76 -13.14
N ASN A 87 6.62 -6.69 -12.40
CA ASN A 87 6.57 -5.33 -12.91
C ASN A 87 7.94 -4.83 -13.38
N LEU A 88 9.04 -5.44 -12.92
CA LEU A 88 10.38 -5.13 -13.42
C LEU A 88 10.62 -5.63 -14.84
N PHE A 89 9.68 -6.37 -15.45
CA PHE A 89 9.71 -6.72 -16.87
C PHE A 89 9.92 -5.49 -17.77
N ASN A 90 9.27 -4.36 -17.44
CA ASN A 90 9.39 -3.10 -18.18
C ASN A 90 10.33 -2.08 -17.52
N CYS A 91 10.93 -2.38 -16.37
CA CYS A 91 11.79 -1.46 -15.62
C CYS A 91 13.24 -2.01 -15.52
N PRO A 92 14.18 -1.54 -16.35
CA PRO A 92 15.57 -1.96 -16.26
C PRO A 92 16.14 -1.75 -14.85
N THR A 93 16.59 -2.84 -14.22
CA THR A 93 17.00 -2.83 -12.80
C THR A 93 18.39 -3.41 -12.61
N VAL A 94 19.26 -2.66 -11.93
CA VAL A 94 20.62 -3.07 -11.55
C VAL A 94 20.75 -3.00 -10.04
N ALA A 95 20.60 -4.13 -9.37
CA ALA A 95 20.67 -4.21 -7.91
C ALA A 95 22.13 -4.27 -7.41
N TYR A 96 22.34 -3.83 -6.18
CA TYR A 96 23.64 -3.90 -5.51
C TYR A 96 23.56 -4.48 -4.11
N SER A 97 24.55 -5.28 -3.73
CA SER A 97 24.80 -5.63 -2.33
C SER A 97 26.29 -5.84 -2.05
N GLY A 98 26.71 -5.55 -0.82
CA GLY A 98 27.97 -6.07 -0.32
C GLY A 98 27.89 -7.59 -0.11
N ALA A 99 28.94 -8.33 -0.43
CA ALA A 99 28.97 -9.79 -0.35
C ALA A 99 28.69 -10.34 1.07
N ILE A 100 29.08 -9.60 2.10
CA ILE A 100 28.90 -9.99 3.52
C ILE A 100 27.88 -9.10 4.24
N ASP A 101 27.10 -8.31 3.49
CA ASP A 101 26.01 -7.52 4.03
C ASP A 101 24.80 -8.42 4.33
N LYS A 102 24.28 -8.39 5.56
CA LYS A 102 23.05 -9.10 5.91
C LYS A 102 21.85 -8.65 5.07
N GLN A 103 21.83 -7.38 4.64
CA GLN A 103 20.75 -6.84 3.79
C GLN A 103 20.85 -7.27 2.32
N LYS A 104 21.89 -8.03 1.93
CA LYS A 104 21.92 -8.74 0.63
C LYS A 104 20.69 -9.64 0.45
N GLN A 105 20.16 -10.16 1.56
CA GLN A 105 18.98 -11.02 1.58
C GLN A 105 17.78 -10.43 0.82
N ALA A 106 17.56 -9.12 0.84
CA ALA A 106 16.48 -8.49 0.09
C ALA A 106 16.63 -8.67 -1.43
N ALA A 107 17.84 -8.44 -1.96
CA ALA A 107 18.11 -8.69 -3.38
C ALA A 107 18.01 -10.18 -3.73
N ASP A 108 18.35 -11.09 -2.79
CA ASP A 108 18.18 -12.53 -2.98
C ASP A 108 16.70 -12.93 -3.03
N ARG A 109 15.83 -12.29 -2.24
CA ARG A 109 14.37 -12.48 -2.33
C ARG A 109 13.80 -11.95 -3.62
N MET A 110 14.22 -10.76 -4.05
CA MET A 110 13.82 -10.22 -5.35
C MET A 110 14.30 -11.10 -6.50
N GLU A 111 15.52 -11.65 -6.45
CA GLU A 111 16.01 -12.57 -7.47
C GLU A 111 15.16 -13.84 -7.54
N ALA A 112 14.78 -14.42 -6.40
CA ALA A 112 13.88 -15.58 -6.36
C ALA A 112 12.49 -15.25 -6.93
N ALA A 113 11.88 -14.13 -6.52
CA ALA A 113 10.58 -13.69 -7.01
C ALA A 113 10.59 -13.37 -8.52
N LEU A 114 11.68 -12.78 -9.02
CA LEU A 114 11.86 -12.54 -10.46
C LEU A 114 11.99 -13.85 -11.25
N ALA A 115 12.67 -14.85 -10.69
CA ALA A 115 12.86 -16.14 -11.34
C ALA A 115 11.53 -16.89 -11.58
N GLU A 116 10.56 -16.76 -10.67
CA GLU A 116 9.19 -17.29 -10.83
C GLU A 116 8.48 -16.72 -12.08
N HIS A 117 8.90 -15.54 -12.52
CA HIS A 117 8.39 -14.85 -13.71
C HIS A 117 9.30 -14.98 -14.94
N GLY A 118 10.35 -15.81 -14.86
CA GLY A 118 11.33 -16.00 -15.93
C GLY A 118 12.29 -14.80 -16.10
N LEU A 119 12.39 -13.94 -15.09
CA LEU A 119 13.23 -12.74 -15.11
C LEU A 119 14.52 -13.00 -14.32
N LYS A 120 15.65 -12.52 -14.86
CA LYS A 120 16.94 -12.58 -14.18
C LYS A 120 17.32 -11.21 -13.64
N LEU A 121 17.61 -11.13 -12.35
CA LEU A 121 18.13 -9.91 -11.75
C LEU A 121 19.58 -9.66 -12.17
N THR A 122 19.91 -8.44 -12.57
CA THR A 122 21.31 -8.00 -12.65
C THR A 122 21.74 -7.55 -11.25
N HIS A 123 22.31 -8.47 -10.46
CA HIS A 123 22.76 -8.21 -9.10
C HIS A 123 24.29 -8.09 -9.04
N ILE A 124 24.78 -6.87 -8.82
CA ILE A 124 26.21 -6.60 -8.68
C ILE A 124 26.61 -6.80 -7.22
N ILE A 125 27.58 -7.69 -6.99
CA ILE A 125 28.09 -8.01 -5.66
C ILE A 125 29.44 -7.33 -5.43
N GLY A 126 29.56 -6.57 -4.34
CA GLY A 126 30.83 -6.02 -3.86
C GLY A 126 31.61 -7.04 -3.01
N PRO A 127 32.73 -7.61 -3.50
CA PRO A 127 33.47 -8.63 -2.76
C PRO A 127 33.97 -8.12 -1.40
N GLY A 128 33.91 -8.98 -0.36
CA GLY A 128 34.39 -8.66 0.99
C GLY A 128 33.73 -7.43 1.65
N THR A 129 32.66 -6.89 1.06
CA THR A 129 32.06 -5.63 1.47
C THR A 129 30.82 -5.88 2.32
N ALA A 130 30.73 -5.22 3.46
CA ALA A 130 29.55 -5.21 4.32
C ALA A 130 28.56 -4.12 3.83
N HIS A 131 27.97 -3.36 4.76
CA HIS A 131 26.98 -2.34 4.44
C HIS A 131 27.57 -1.04 3.88
N ALA A 132 28.21 -1.12 2.72
CA ALA A 132 28.82 0.01 2.00
C ALA A 132 28.92 -0.28 0.49
N TYR A 133 29.30 0.72 -0.31
CA TYR A 133 29.62 0.53 -1.73
C TYR A 133 31.07 0.09 -1.92
N HIS A 134 31.27 -1.06 -2.57
CA HIS A 134 32.56 -1.46 -3.11
C HIS A 134 32.91 -0.57 -4.33
N PRO A 135 34.13 0.00 -4.42
CA PRO A 135 34.47 0.97 -5.47
C PRO A 135 34.25 0.45 -6.89
N GLU A 136 34.71 -0.76 -7.21
CA GLU A 136 34.58 -1.34 -8.55
C GLU A 136 33.12 -1.71 -8.88
N ALA A 137 32.38 -2.21 -7.89
CA ALA A 137 30.97 -2.53 -8.06
C ALA A 137 30.17 -1.26 -8.34
N LYS A 138 30.47 -0.16 -7.63
CA LYS A 138 29.88 1.15 -7.86
C LYS A 138 30.16 1.66 -9.27
N ALA A 139 31.39 1.50 -9.77
CA ALA A 139 31.75 1.89 -11.14
C ALA A 139 30.95 1.07 -12.17
N GLU A 140 30.81 -0.23 -11.95
CA GLU A 140 30.04 -1.11 -12.84
C GLU A 140 28.54 -0.80 -12.84
N ILE A 141 27.96 -0.51 -11.67
CA ILE A 141 26.56 -0.08 -11.56
C ILE A 141 26.36 1.22 -12.34
N ASN A 142 27.22 2.22 -12.12
CA ASN A 142 27.11 3.49 -12.83
C ASN A 142 27.24 3.28 -14.35
N ARG A 143 28.21 2.50 -14.82
CA ARG A 143 28.36 2.19 -16.26
C ARG A 143 27.08 1.64 -16.89
N ARG A 144 26.40 0.71 -16.21
CA ARG A 144 25.15 0.11 -16.69
C ARG A 144 24.00 1.12 -16.66
N ILE A 145 23.83 1.81 -15.54
CA ILE A 145 22.76 2.80 -15.36
C ILE A 145 22.90 3.95 -16.36
N ASP A 146 24.12 4.47 -16.56
CA ASP A 146 24.38 5.54 -17.53
C ASP A 146 24.05 5.09 -18.96
N SER A 147 24.39 3.84 -19.31
CA SER A 147 24.04 3.27 -20.61
C SER A 147 22.53 3.14 -20.82
N ILE A 148 21.77 2.78 -19.77
CA ILE A 148 20.31 2.68 -19.84
C ILE A 148 19.68 4.07 -19.93
N ALA A 149 20.11 4.99 -19.06
CA ALA A 149 19.61 6.36 -19.01
C ALA A 149 19.89 7.13 -20.31
N ALA A 150 21.02 6.86 -20.98
CA ALA A 150 21.32 7.45 -22.29
C ALA A 150 20.30 7.04 -23.37
N ARG A 151 19.73 5.83 -23.28
CA ARG A 151 18.65 5.37 -24.17
C ARG A 151 17.29 5.92 -23.76
N GLY A 152 17.05 6.01 -22.46
CA GLY A 152 15.75 6.40 -21.88
C GLY A 152 14.73 5.26 -21.87
N ARG A 153 13.58 5.51 -21.23
CA ARG A 153 12.45 4.58 -21.16
C ARG A 153 11.68 4.52 -22.49
N GLU A 154 11.04 3.39 -22.76
CA GLU A 154 10.09 3.25 -23.85
C GLU A 154 8.71 3.72 -23.39
N ARG A 155 8.12 4.74 -24.03
CA ARG A 155 6.81 5.27 -23.62
C ARG A 155 5.65 4.33 -23.91
N VAL A 156 5.72 3.63 -25.05
CA VAL A 156 4.73 2.65 -25.49
C VAL A 156 5.45 1.32 -25.77
N PRO A 157 5.86 0.58 -24.72
CA PRO A 157 6.50 -0.72 -24.91
C PRO A 157 5.53 -1.68 -25.60
N ARG A 158 6.05 -2.50 -26.51
CA ARG A 158 5.20 -3.46 -27.26
C ARG A 158 4.54 -4.50 -26.37
N HIS A 159 5.15 -4.86 -25.24
CA HIS A 159 4.66 -5.88 -24.32
C HIS A 159 4.76 -5.37 -22.88
N ILE A 160 3.68 -5.54 -22.12
CA ILE A 160 3.57 -5.16 -20.72
C ILE A 160 3.18 -6.38 -19.92
N ARG A 161 3.87 -6.59 -18.79
CA ARG A 161 3.48 -7.53 -17.75
C ARG A 161 3.36 -6.76 -16.45
N PHE A 162 2.18 -6.74 -15.88
CA PHE A 162 1.85 -5.91 -14.73
C PHE A 162 1.03 -6.67 -13.72
N ALA A 163 1.38 -6.55 -12.44
CA ALA A 163 0.61 -7.05 -11.32
C ALA A 163 0.41 -5.95 -10.27
N THR A 164 -0.73 -6.02 -9.60
CA THR A 164 -1.04 -5.17 -8.44
C THR A 164 -2.04 -5.85 -7.51
N TYR A 165 -2.10 -5.43 -6.26
CA TYR A 165 -3.08 -5.89 -5.26
C TYR A 165 -4.06 -4.78 -4.89
N THR A 166 -3.81 -3.55 -5.33
CA THR A 166 -4.62 -2.38 -4.98
C THR A 166 -4.57 -1.35 -6.10
N LEU A 167 -5.68 -0.65 -6.33
CA LEU A 167 -5.73 0.45 -7.29
C LEU A 167 -4.90 1.67 -6.85
N ARG A 168 -4.21 1.62 -5.71
CA ARG A 168 -3.15 2.59 -5.40
C ARG A 168 -2.09 2.63 -6.50
N TYR A 169 -1.68 1.46 -6.96
CA TYR A 169 -0.67 1.24 -8.00
C TYR A 169 -1.37 0.59 -9.18
N HIS A 170 -1.90 1.42 -10.07
CA HIS A 170 -2.87 1.00 -11.07
C HIS A 170 -2.37 1.13 -12.50
N GLU A 171 -1.14 1.60 -12.72
CA GLU A 171 -0.63 1.94 -14.05
C GLU A 171 0.72 1.30 -14.34
N ALA A 172 0.84 0.78 -15.57
CA ALA A 172 2.10 0.42 -16.19
C ALA A 172 2.01 0.70 -17.70
N GLY A 173 2.88 1.58 -18.19
CA GLY A 173 3.00 1.93 -19.60
C GLY A 173 1.73 2.57 -20.13
N TRP A 174 1.14 1.95 -21.15
CA TRP A 174 -0.12 2.35 -21.75
C TRP A 174 -1.33 1.60 -21.17
N VAL A 175 -1.16 0.85 -20.07
CA VAL A 175 -2.23 0.12 -19.38
C VAL A 175 -2.52 0.80 -18.04
N ARG A 176 -3.79 1.12 -17.80
CA ARG A 176 -4.33 1.57 -16.51
C ARG A 176 -5.43 0.62 -16.07
N LEU A 177 -5.38 0.13 -14.84
CA LEU A 177 -6.45 -0.64 -14.23
C LEU A 177 -7.42 0.33 -13.55
N ASP A 178 -8.68 0.26 -13.92
CA ASP A 178 -9.72 1.13 -13.36
C ASP A 178 -10.55 0.42 -12.30
N GLY A 179 -10.55 -0.93 -12.27
CA GLY A 179 -11.32 -1.75 -11.35
C GLY A 179 -10.71 -3.15 -11.17
N LEU A 180 -10.74 -3.65 -9.94
CA LEU A 180 -10.32 -5.02 -9.60
C LEU A 180 -11.54 -5.89 -9.30
N GLY A 181 -11.38 -7.21 -9.33
CA GLY A 181 -12.41 -8.14 -8.84
C GLY A 181 -12.47 -8.15 -7.31
N LYS A 182 -11.30 -8.07 -6.67
CA LYS A 182 -11.14 -7.95 -5.23
C LYS A 182 -9.77 -7.37 -4.87
N HIS A 183 -9.76 -6.28 -4.11
CA HIS A 183 -8.55 -5.71 -3.52
C HIS A 183 -7.87 -6.70 -2.56
N TRP A 184 -6.55 -6.61 -2.47
CA TRP A 184 -5.65 -7.46 -1.69
C TRP A 184 -5.55 -8.91 -2.19
N GLU A 185 -6.17 -9.22 -3.31
CA GLU A 185 -5.87 -10.39 -4.12
C GLU A 185 -5.09 -9.95 -5.35
N ARG A 186 -4.14 -10.77 -5.79
CA ARG A 186 -3.27 -10.45 -6.92
C ARG A 186 -4.12 -10.24 -8.18
N ALA A 187 -3.97 -9.07 -8.80
CA ALA A 187 -4.49 -8.77 -10.12
C ALA A 187 -3.34 -8.68 -11.11
N GLU A 188 -3.55 -9.19 -12.32
CA GLU A 188 -2.53 -9.23 -13.36
C GLU A 188 -3.09 -8.80 -14.70
N VAL A 189 -2.24 -8.11 -15.47
CA VAL A 189 -2.46 -7.82 -16.89
C VAL A 189 -1.20 -8.13 -17.68
N GLU A 190 -1.38 -8.87 -18.76
CA GLU A 190 -0.40 -9.01 -19.84
C GLU A 190 -0.98 -8.39 -21.11
N ALA A 191 -0.35 -7.35 -21.64
CA ALA A 191 -0.84 -6.61 -22.79
C ALA A 191 0.23 -6.49 -23.88
N GLU A 192 -0.12 -6.79 -25.12
CA GLU A 192 0.83 -6.85 -26.24
C GLU A 192 0.27 -6.20 -27.51
N ILE A 193 1.12 -5.44 -28.20
CA ILE A 193 0.88 -4.91 -29.55
C ILE A 193 1.41 -5.94 -30.55
N THR A 194 0.54 -6.87 -30.95
CA THR A 194 0.88 -8.07 -31.74
C THR A 194 1.01 -7.80 -33.24
N GLY A 195 0.55 -6.64 -33.71
CA GLY A 195 0.61 -6.27 -35.12
C GLY A 195 0.46 -4.77 -35.35
N PRO A 196 0.46 -4.33 -36.61
CA PRO A 196 0.25 -2.92 -36.96
C PRO A 196 -1.17 -2.42 -36.61
N ARG A 197 -2.12 -3.33 -36.35
CA ARG A 197 -3.51 -2.99 -35.98
C ARG A 197 -4.03 -3.78 -34.79
N ALA A 198 -3.24 -4.66 -34.20
CA ALA A 198 -3.72 -5.64 -33.24
C ALA A 198 -3.12 -5.43 -31.86
N VAL A 199 -4.00 -5.46 -30.85
CA VAL A 199 -3.66 -5.42 -29.43
C VAL A 199 -4.34 -6.60 -28.73
N THR A 200 -3.59 -7.35 -27.94
CA THR A 200 -4.11 -8.46 -27.14
C THR A 200 -3.84 -8.20 -25.67
N VAL A 201 -4.84 -8.44 -24.83
CA VAL A 201 -4.78 -8.24 -23.38
C VAL A 201 -5.29 -9.50 -22.69
N ARG A 202 -4.58 -9.98 -21.68
CA ARG A 202 -5.03 -11.05 -20.77
C ARG A 202 -5.09 -10.51 -19.37
N THR A 203 -6.12 -10.88 -18.63
CA THR A 203 -6.39 -10.33 -17.31
C THR A 203 -6.66 -11.42 -16.26
N HIS A 204 -6.28 -11.14 -15.02
CA HIS A 204 -6.68 -11.90 -13.84
C HIS A 204 -7.09 -10.92 -12.74
N ASN A 205 -8.25 -11.13 -12.10
CA ASN A 205 -8.79 -10.26 -11.05
C ASN A 205 -8.93 -8.76 -11.46
N VAL A 206 -9.19 -8.49 -12.75
CA VAL A 206 -9.46 -7.14 -13.28
C VAL A 206 -10.90 -7.06 -13.80
N THR A 207 -11.60 -5.97 -13.47
CA THR A 207 -13.00 -5.73 -13.86
C THR A 207 -13.16 -4.52 -14.77
N ALA A 208 -12.20 -3.57 -14.76
CA ALA A 208 -12.17 -2.45 -15.68
C ALA A 208 -10.72 -2.02 -15.96
N LEU A 209 -10.43 -1.62 -17.20
CA LEU A 209 -9.12 -1.10 -17.59
C LEU A 209 -9.23 -0.08 -18.72
N THR A 210 -8.24 0.79 -18.82
CA THR A 210 -8.08 1.77 -19.88
C THR A 210 -6.74 1.53 -20.57
N LEU A 211 -6.74 1.55 -21.89
CA LEU A 211 -5.53 1.55 -22.70
C LEU A 211 -5.35 2.95 -23.26
N THR A 212 -4.22 3.60 -22.97
CA THR A 212 -3.92 4.98 -23.43
C THR A 212 -2.53 5.07 -24.02
N MET A 213 -2.47 5.39 -25.31
CA MET A 213 -1.24 5.73 -26.03
C MET A 213 -1.27 7.23 -26.36
N PRO A 214 -0.34 8.03 -25.80
CA PRO A 214 -0.38 9.49 -25.97
C PRO A 214 -0.07 9.93 -27.41
N ALA A 215 -0.48 11.16 -27.74
CA ALA A 215 -0.21 11.79 -29.03
C ALA A 215 1.27 11.67 -29.44
N GLY A 216 1.51 11.26 -30.67
CA GLY A 216 2.84 11.03 -31.24
C GLY A 216 3.43 9.64 -30.99
N TYR A 217 2.82 8.80 -30.14
CA TYR A 217 3.43 7.54 -29.68
C TYR A 217 2.66 6.27 -30.05
N CYS A 218 1.39 6.34 -30.46
CA CYS A 218 0.66 5.15 -30.87
C CYS A 218 1.33 4.52 -32.12
N PRO A 219 1.77 3.25 -32.06
CA PRO A 219 2.40 2.57 -33.19
C PRO A 219 1.39 1.92 -34.15
N LEU A 220 0.10 1.89 -33.79
CA LEU A 220 -0.97 1.28 -34.60
C LEU A 220 -1.26 2.12 -35.84
N GLU A 221 -1.58 1.49 -36.97
CA GLU A 221 -1.94 2.20 -38.21
C GLU A 221 -3.19 3.07 -37.99
N ASN A 222 -3.18 4.28 -38.56
CA ASN A 222 -4.36 5.13 -38.65
C ASN A 222 -5.09 4.87 -39.97
N GLY A 223 -6.40 5.08 -40.00
CA GLY A 223 -7.16 4.99 -41.25
C GLY A 223 -8.59 5.51 -41.11
N THR A 224 -9.21 5.81 -42.24
CA THR A 224 -10.57 6.41 -42.32
C THR A 224 -11.63 5.43 -42.84
N GLU A 225 -11.25 4.21 -43.19
CA GLU A 225 -12.18 3.16 -43.65
C GLU A 225 -12.96 2.57 -42.46
N PRO A 226 -14.20 2.08 -42.60
CA PRO A 226 -14.99 1.49 -41.51
C PRO A 226 -14.35 0.29 -40.76
N ARG A 227 -13.18 -0.19 -41.23
CA ARG A 227 -12.35 -1.26 -40.64
C ARG A 227 -10.97 -0.76 -40.14
N SER A 228 -10.82 0.52 -39.87
CA SER A 228 -9.53 1.12 -39.46
C SER A 228 -9.32 1.23 -37.96
N SER A 229 -10.31 0.92 -37.13
CA SER A 229 -10.11 0.79 -35.69
C SER A 229 -9.19 -0.39 -35.37
N PRO A 230 -8.35 -0.29 -34.33
CA PRO A 230 -7.54 -1.41 -33.87
C PRO A 230 -8.38 -2.65 -33.55
N GLU A 231 -7.85 -3.82 -33.93
CA GLU A 231 -8.33 -5.13 -33.49
C GLU A 231 -7.90 -5.32 -32.04
N LEU A 232 -8.87 -5.41 -31.13
CA LEU A 232 -8.60 -5.54 -29.70
C LEU A 232 -9.19 -6.86 -29.18
N THR A 233 -8.32 -7.71 -28.66
CA THR A 233 -8.75 -8.94 -27.97
C THR A 233 -8.44 -8.81 -26.49
N VAL A 234 -9.43 -9.01 -25.62
CA VAL A 234 -9.27 -9.02 -24.16
C VAL A 234 -9.79 -10.34 -23.60
N ASP A 235 -8.92 -11.10 -22.94
CA ASP A 235 -9.13 -12.51 -22.60
C ASP A 235 -9.56 -13.28 -23.87
N ASP A 236 -10.74 -13.91 -23.86
CA ASP A 236 -11.33 -14.60 -25.01
C ASP A 236 -12.32 -13.72 -25.81
N THR A 237 -12.44 -12.44 -25.46
CA THR A 237 -13.39 -11.51 -26.09
C THR A 237 -12.71 -10.71 -27.20
N HIS A 238 -13.16 -10.92 -28.44
CA HIS A 238 -12.72 -10.12 -29.59
C HIS A 238 -13.64 -8.91 -29.78
N LEU A 239 -13.12 -7.70 -29.50
CA LEU A 239 -13.81 -6.43 -29.70
C LEU A 239 -13.53 -5.95 -31.12
N ALA A 240 -14.48 -6.21 -32.03
CA ALA A 240 -14.32 -5.93 -33.44
C ALA A 240 -14.43 -4.43 -33.78
N SER A 241 -13.80 -4.07 -34.90
CA SER A 241 -13.66 -2.73 -35.47
C SER A 241 -14.96 -2.06 -35.93
N GLU A 242 -16.11 -2.74 -35.94
CA GLU A 242 -17.39 -2.15 -36.37
C GLU A 242 -17.97 -1.24 -35.27
N GLY A 243 -17.33 -0.07 -35.07
CA GLY A 243 -17.84 1.04 -34.28
C GLY A 243 -17.71 0.94 -32.76
N GLN A 244 -17.17 -0.15 -32.22
CA GLN A 244 -16.99 -0.32 -30.77
C GLN A 244 -15.66 0.24 -30.27
N VAL A 245 -14.55 -0.06 -30.95
CA VAL A 245 -13.21 0.43 -30.58
C VAL A 245 -12.95 1.78 -31.25
N PRO A 246 -12.53 2.83 -30.50
CA PRO A 246 -12.17 4.12 -31.08
C PRO A 246 -11.04 4.02 -32.11
N PRO A 247 -11.09 4.78 -33.21
CA PRO A 247 -10.00 4.81 -34.18
C PRO A 247 -8.77 5.51 -33.61
N VAL A 248 -7.60 5.24 -34.20
CA VAL A 248 -6.36 5.97 -33.88
C VAL A 248 -6.48 7.42 -34.40
N GLY A 249 -6.19 8.39 -33.53
CA GLY A 249 -6.20 9.81 -33.87
C GLY A 249 -5.16 10.18 -34.93
N THR A 250 -5.41 11.26 -35.68
CA THR A 250 -4.45 11.79 -36.67
C THR A 250 -3.17 12.32 -36.02
N ASP A 251 -3.22 12.68 -34.75
CA ASP A 251 -2.08 13.04 -33.91
C ASP A 251 -1.33 11.81 -33.36
N ARG A 252 -1.70 10.59 -33.77
CA ARG A 252 -1.14 9.32 -33.30
C ARG A 252 -1.40 9.07 -31.80
N SER A 253 -2.54 9.52 -31.28
CA SER A 253 -3.07 9.08 -29.99
C SER A 253 -4.06 7.92 -30.16
N TRP A 254 -4.24 7.13 -29.11
CA TRP A 254 -5.32 6.13 -29.04
C TRP A 254 -5.71 5.89 -27.60
N GLU A 255 -7.01 5.86 -27.32
CA GLU A 255 -7.56 5.58 -26.00
C GLU A 255 -8.80 4.70 -26.12
N VAL A 256 -8.93 3.72 -25.23
CA VAL A 256 -10.13 2.88 -25.11
C VAL A 256 -10.35 2.48 -23.65
N HIS A 257 -11.59 2.60 -23.19
CA HIS A 257 -12.02 2.18 -21.85
C HIS A 257 -12.81 0.89 -21.96
N LEU A 258 -12.50 -0.06 -21.08
CA LEU A 258 -13.01 -1.41 -21.11
C LEU A 258 -13.58 -1.79 -19.74
N VAL A 259 -14.75 -2.41 -19.75
CA VAL A 259 -15.38 -2.97 -18.56
C VAL A 259 -15.80 -4.41 -18.80
N LYS A 260 -15.64 -5.25 -17.78
CA LYS A 260 -16.03 -6.65 -17.80
C LYS A 260 -17.46 -6.79 -17.30
N GLY A 261 -18.36 -7.19 -18.20
CA GLY A 261 -19.74 -7.53 -17.88
C GLY A 261 -19.96 -9.05 -17.82
N GLU A 262 -21.21 -9.47 -17.63
CA GLU A 262 -21.59 -10.89 -17.56
C GLU A 262 -21.25 -11.68 -18.83
N LYS A 263 -21.25 -11.01 -19.99
CA LYS A 263 -21.00 -11.61 -21.32
C LYS A 263 -19.56 -11.46 -21.81
N GLY A 264 -18.65 -10.97 -20.95
CA GLY A 264 -17.27 -10.66 -21.32
C GLY A 264 -16.98 -9.15 -21.34
N TRP A 265 -15.88 -8.78 -22.00
CA TRP A 265 -15.43 -7.40 -22.07
C TRP A 265 -16.24 -6.57 -23.06
N THR A 266 -16.43 -5.28 -22.77
CA THR A 266 -17.08 -4.33 -23.66
C THR A 266 -16.41 -2.96 -23.57
N VAL A 267 -16.53 -2.17 -24.64
CA VAL A 267 -16.09 -0.77 -24.62
C VAL A 267 -17.11 0.07 -23.84
N ALA A 268 -16.64 0.83 -22.87
CA ALA A 268 -17.45 1.71 -22.05
C ALA A 268 -17.27 3.19 -22.44
N PRO A 269 -18.31 4.03 -22.29
CA PRO A 269 -18.10 5.47 -22.23
C PRO A 269 -17.20 5.79 -21.02
N GLY A 270 -16.18 6.63 -21.19
CA GLY A 270 -15.14 6.86 -20.17
C GLY A 270 -15.60 7.48 -18.84
N GLU A 271 -16.88 7.82 -18.68
CA GLU A 271 -17.43 8.38 -17.44
C GLU A 271 -18.08 7.31 -16.56
N ASP A 272 -17.49 7.06 -15.39
CA ASP A 272 -18.03 6.15 -14.37
C ASP A 272 -18.43 6.90 -13.09
N THR A 273 -19.74 6.96 -12.86
CA THR A 273 -20.38 7.61 -11.70
C THR A 273 -20.76 6.64 -10.57
N ALA A 274 -20.56 5.33 -10.73
CA ALA A 274 -20.95 4.34 -9.73
C ALA A 274 -20.07 4.43 -8.47
N LEU A 275 -20.68 4.23 -7.30
CA LEU A 275 -19.93 4.14 -6.05
C LEU A 275 -19.18 2.80 -6.00
N ARG A 276 -17.88 2.85 -6.25
CA ARG A 276 -16.99 1.69 -6.23
C ARG A 276 -15.56 2.09 -5.90
N LYS A 277 -14.73 1.11 -5.56
CA LYS A 277 -13.30 1.31 -5.41
C LYS A 277 -12.70 1.71 -6.77
N ARG A 278 -11.85 2.74 -6.74
CA ARG A 278 -11.15 3.33 -7.88
C ARG A 278 -9.84 3.93 -7.40
N HIS A 279 -8.92 4.27 -8.30
CA HIS A 279 -7.68 4.95 -7.91
C HIS A 279 -7.94 6.23 -7.10
N GLY A 280 -7.26 6.39 -5.97
CA GLY A 280 -7.45 7.46 -5.00
C GLY A 280 -8.69 7.31 -4.10
N LEU A 281 -9.45 6.23 -4.28
CA LEU A 281 -10.66 5.85 -3.55
C LEU A 281 -10.75 4.31 -3.47
N GLN A 282 -9.80 3.65 -2.83
CA GLN A 282 -9.72 2.18 -2.69
C GLN A 282 -9.53 1.66 -1.25
N GLY A 283 -9.26 2.53 -0.28
CA GLY A 283 -8.86 2.11 1.06
C GLY A 283 -7.45 1.53 1.09
N PRO A 284 -6.97 1.08 2.25
CA PRO A 284 -7.54 1.13 3.60
C PRO A 284 -7.40 2.54 4.21
N ILE A 285 -7.57 2.65 5.53
CA ILE A 285 -7.60 3.94 6.25
C ILE A 285 -6.41 4.84 5.90
N ASP A 286 -5.20 4.27 5.81
CA ASP A 286 -3.97 5.01 5.53
C ASP A 286 -3.96 5.68 4.14
N ASP A 287 -4.77 5.23 3.18
CA ASP A 287 -4.82 5.81 1.83
C ASP A 287 -5.26 7.27 1.83
N ALA A 288 -6.13 7.67 2.77
CA ALA A 288 -6.60 9.04 2.89
C ALA A 288 -5.47 10.05 3.16
N PHE A 289 -4.34 9.60 3.70
CA PHE A 289 -3.20 10.44 4.08
C PHE A 289 -2.13 10.55 2.99
N THR A 290 -2.41 9.97 1.82
CA THR A 290 -1.52 10.01 0.67
C THR A 290 -1.89 11.12 -0.34
N ASP A 291 -2.90 11.90 -0.01
CA ASP A 291 -3.36 13.11 -0.68
C ASP A 291 -3.74 14.14 0.41
N SER A 292 -4.15 15.34 0.01
CA SER A 292 -4.52 16.41 0.91
C SER A 292 -5.66 16.00 1.85
N PHE A 293 -5.46 16.20 3.16
CA PHE A 293 -6.45 15.90 4.19
C PHE A 293 -6.62 17.06 5.16
N LEU A 294 -7.69 17.03 5.96
CA LEU A 294 -7.99 17.97 7.03
C LEU A 294 -8.51 17.22 8.27
N MET A 295 -7.85 17.40 9.42
CA MET A 295 -8.33 16.89 10.71
C MET A 295 -9.47 17.79 11.22
N VAL A 296 -10.66 17.23 11.37
CA VAL A 296 -11.86 17.95 11.80
C VAL A 296 -12.15 17.63 13.26
N ARG A 297 -11.92 18.61 14.13
CA ARG A 297 -12.11 18.53 15.58
C ARG A 297 -13.58 18.70 15.94
N PRO A 298 -14.17 17.81 16.76
CA PRO A 298 -15.53 17.99 17.26
C PRO A 298 -15.61 19.15 18.24
N THR A 299 -16.66 19.97 18.17
CA THR A 299 -16.94 21.05 19.14
C THR A 299 -18.16 20.77 20.02
N GLY A 300 -18.99 19.79 19.65
CA GLY A 300 -20.18 19.39 20.39
C GLY A 300 -19.92 18.39 21.52
N ARG A 301 -20.99 18.04 22.23
CA ARG A 301 -20.95 17.02 23.28
C ARG A 301 -21.02 15.62 22.67
N PRO A 302 -20.16 14.67 23.08
CA PRO A 302 -20.21 13.29 22.59
C PRO A 302 -21.39 12.51 23.17
N LEU A 303 -21.85 11.50 22.44
CA LEU A 303 -22.92 10.57 22.85
C LEU A 303 -22.52 9.76 24.09
N GLY A 304 -21.24 9.41 24.21
CA GLY A 304 -20.66 8.70 25.35
C GLY A 304 -19.45 9.45 25.92
N GLU A 305 -19.37 9.56 27.24
CA GLU A 305 -18.28 10.26 27.91
C GLU A 305 -16.93 9.54 27.74
N LYS A 306 -16.90 8.20 27.80
CA LYS A 306 -15.67 7.43 27.61
C LYS A 306 -15.17 7.54 26.18
N VAL A 307 -16.07 7.44 25.21
CA VAL A 307 -15.79 7.64 23.78
C VAL A 307 -15.25 9.04 23.54
N GLY A 308 -15.91 10.07 24.06
CA GLY A 308 -15.42 11.46 23.96
C GLY A 308 -14.00 11.64 24.47
N LYS A 309 -13.71 11.11 25.68
CA LYS A 309 -12.35 11.15 26.25
C LYS A 309 -11.34 10.40 25.39
N TRP A 310 -11.72 9.27 24.81
CA TRP A 310 -10.87 8.51 23.89
C TRP A 310 -10.60 9.32 22.61
N THR A 311 -11.63 9.90 21.99
CA THR A 311 -11.53 10.70 20.77
C THR A 311 -10.58 11.87 20.96
N THR A 312 -10.71 12.63 22.06
CA THR A 312 -9.81 13.75 22.35
C THR A 312 -8.35 13.31 22.46
N ARG A 313 -8.08 12.16 23.11
CA ARG A 313 -6.71 11.64 23.25
C ARG A 313 -6.15 11.13 21.93
N GLU A 314 -6.92 10.33 21.19
CA GLU A 314 -6.43 9.75 19.93
C GLU A 314 -6.29 10.78 18.81
N MET A 315 -7.14 11.82 18.79
CA MET A 315 -6.93 12.96 17.88
C MET A 315 -5.63 13.70 18.20
N ALA A 316 -5.37 13.98 19.49
CA ALA A 316 -4.14 14.64 19.92
C ALA A 316 -2.90 13.78 19.60
N HIS A 317 -3.00 12.46 19.81
CA HIS A 317 -1.98 11.48 19.44
C HIS A 317 -1.69 11.52 17.93
N ALA A 318 -2.73 11.43 17.09
CA ALA A 318 -2.58 11.46 15.64
C ALA A 318 -1.91 12.75 15.14
N ILE A 319 -2.27 13.91 15.69
CA ILE A 319 -1.66 15.21 15.33
C ILE A 319 -0.18 15.26 15.72
N ASP A 320 0.14 14.93 16.97
CA ASP A 320 1.51 14.96 17.48
C ASP A 320 2.42 13.95 16.72
N HIS A 321 1.90 12.76 16.47
CA HIS A 321 2.65 11.70 15.81
C HIS A 321 2.78 11.92 14.30
N TRP A 322 1.83 12.61 13.66
CA TRP A 322 1.97 13.05 12.27
C TRP A 322 3.22 13.91 12.10
N ARG A 323 3.40 14.92 12.97
CA ARG A 323 4.59 15.78 12.97
C ARG A 323 5.87 14.99 13.19
N LYS A 324 5.87 14.03 14.11
CA LYS A 324 7.05 13.20 14.43
C LYS A 324 7.47 12.30 13.27
N GLN A 325 6.53 11.70 12.55
CA GLN A 325 6.83 10.74 11.48
C GLN A 325 7.01 11.41 10.12
N PHE A 326 6.14 12.35 9.76
CA PHE A 326 6.10 12.93 8.41
C PHE A 326 6.71 14.33 8.32
N ARG A 327 7.19 14.89 9.44
CA ARG A 327 7.92 16.17 9.52
C ARG A 327 7.12 17.37 8.99
N GLY A 328 5.79 17.31 9.09
CA GLY A 328 4.87 18.40 8.75
C GLY A 328 3.77 18.55 9.81
N GLU A 329 3.15 19.71 9.90
CA GLU A 329 1.98 19.91 10.77
C GLU A 329 0.73 19.34 10.11
N ALA A 330 -0.07 18.59 10.87
CA ALA A 330 -1.38 18.16 10.40
C ALA A 330 -2.32 19.40 10.36
N PRO A 331 -3.01 19.68 9.24
CA PRO A 331 -4.00 20.75 9.21
C PRO A 331 -5.20 20.36 10.07
N VAL A 332 -5.63 21.28 10.95
CA VAL A 332 -6.75 21.06 11.88
C VAL A 332 -7.75 22.21 11.76
N LYS A 333 -9.04 21.89 11.73
CA LYS A 333 -10.15 22.84 11.88
C LYS A 333 -11.20 22.31 12.84
N ASP A 334 -11.91 23.21 13.51
CA ASP A 334 -13.15 22.87 14.19
C ASP A 334 -14.23 22.52 13.16
N ASP A 335 -15.07 21.54 13.49
CA ASP A 335 -16.20 21.12 12.67
C ASP A 335 -17.12 22.29 12.26
N SER A 336 -17.33 23.26 13.16
CA SER A 336 -18.10 24.47 12.91
C SER A 336 -17.45 25.46 11.93
N ALA A 337 -16.15 25.29 11.64
CA ALA A 337 -15.38 26.15 10.75
C ALA A 337 -15.06 25.48 9.40
N VAL A 338 -15.51 24.24 9.18
CA VAL A 338 -15.35 23.54 7.90
C VAL A 338 -16.25 24.18 6.85
N THR A 339 -15.66 24.52 5.71
CA THR A 339 -16.35 25.15 4.57
C THR A 339 -16.56 24.16 3.43
N GLU A 340 -17.42 24.51 2.46
CA GLU A 340 -17.59 23.72 1.23
C GLU A 340 -16.31 23.68 0.38
N ALA A 341 -15.45 24.71 0.47
CA ALA A 341 -14.14 24.70 -0.16
C ALA A 341 -13.20 23.65 0.47
N ASP A 342 -13.27 23.47 1.79
CA ASP A 342 -12.51 22.42 2.49
C ASP A 342 -12.98 21.03 2.06
N ILE A 343 -14.31 20.82 1.98
CA ILE A 343 -14.93 19.56 1.52
C ILE A 343 -14.54 19.24 0.07
N ALA A 344 -14.42 20.26 -0.79
CA ALA A 344 -14.00 20.09 -2.17
C ALA A 344 -12.51 19.73 -2.29
N ALA A 345 -11.66 20.36 -1.48
CA ALA A 345 -10.20 20.28 -1.61
C ALA A 345 -9.57 19.06 -0.92
N HIS A 346 -10.14 18.60 0.20
CA HIS A 346 -9.47 17.68 1.12
C HIS A 346 -10.27 16.40 1.41
N ASN A 347 -9.54 15.33 1.71
CA ASN A 347 -10.06 14.22 2.50
C ASN A 347 -10.36 14.71 3.93
N LEU A 348 -11.49 14.35 4.52
CA LEU A 348 -11.88 14.84 5.85
C LEU A 348 -11.70 13.75 6.90
N VAL A 349 -10.86 14.01 7.90
CA VAL A 349 -10.68 13.11 9.04
C VAL A 349 -11.57 13.59 10.18
N LEU A 350 -12.74 12.98 10.30
CA LEU A 350 -13.81 13.36 11.22
C LEU A 350 -13.64 12.64 12.56
N TRP A 351 -13.35 13.41 13.62
CA TRP A 351 -13.22 12.89 14.98
C TRP A 351 -14.54 13.05 15.77
N GLY A 352 -14.86 12.06 16.58
CA GLY A 352 -16.03 12.03 17.47
C GLY A 352 -17.16 11.15 16.94
N ASP A 353 -18.38 11.64 17.12
CA ASP A 353 -19.62 10.98 16.76
C ASP A 353 -20.61 11.99 16.16
N PRO A 354 -21.76 11.56 15.61
CA PRO A 354 -22.73 12.47 15.01
C PRO A 354 -23.33 13.53 15.94
N GLN A 355 -23.19 13.41 17.27
CA GLN A 355 -23.65 14.44 18.22
C GLN A 355 -22.57 15.49 18.47
N SER A 356 -21.31 15.07 18.51
CA SER A 356 -20.16 15.92 18.81
C SER A 356 -19.55 16.60 17.59
N ASN A 357 -19.73 16.04 16.38
CA ASN A 357 -19.15 16.55 15.15
C ASN A 357 -20.24 16.88 14.11
N GLN A 358 -20.44 18.18 13.82
CA GLN A 358 -21.49 18.68 12.93
C GLN A 358 -21.31 18.25 11.47
N VAL A 359 -20.06 18.05 11.01
CA VAL A 359 -19.80 17.54 9.66
C VAL A 359 -20.16 16.06 9.57
N LEU A 360 -19.79 15.27 10.58
CA LEU A 360 -20.19 13.87 10.67
C LEU A 360 -21.71 13.72 10.76
N ALA A 361 -22.39 14.60 11.51
CA ALA A 361 -23.85 14.62 11.61
C ALA A 361 -24.55 14.72 10.24
N ARG A 362 -23.99 15.52 9.30
CA ARG A 362 -24.54 15.72 7.95
C ARG A 362 -24.50 14.48 7.06
N ILE A 363 -23.63 13.51 7.38
CA ILE A 363 -23.38 12.33 6.53
C ILE A 363 -23.67 11.00 7.22
N ALA A 364 -23.95 11.00 8.53
CA ALA A 364 -24.04 9.79 9.34
C ALA A 364 -25.06 8.76 8.82
N ASP A 365 -26.14 9.21 8.18
CA ASP A 365 -27.19 8.37 7.60
C ASP A 365 -26.82 7.74 6.24
N LYS A 366 -25.72 8.19 5.63
CA LYS A 366 -25.19 7.75 4.33
C LYS A 366 -23.94 6.89 4.44
N LEU A 367 -23.46 6.63 5.66
CA LEU A 367 -22.29 5.80 5.92
C LEU A 367 -22.70 4.32 6.08
N PRO A 368 -21.75 3.38 5.90
CA PRO A 368 -22.01 1.94 6.07
C PRO A 368 -22.18 1.52 7.55
N VAL A 369 -22.13 2.47 8.48
CA VAL A 369 -22.35 2.27 9.92
C VAL A 369 -23.46 3.20 10.40
N ARG A 370 -24.17 2.80 11.45
CA ARG A 370 -25.29 3.58 11.99
C ARG A 370 -25.18 3.80 13.49
N TRP A 371 -25.54 5.00 13.93
CA TRP A 371 -25.74 5.32 15.35
C TRP A 371 -27.24 5.41 15.62
N ASN A 372 -27.67 4.92 16.78
CA ASN A 372 -28.98 5.23 17.34
C ASN A 372 -28.87 5.43 18.86
N GLY A 373 -30.00 5.70 19.53
CA GLY A 373 -30.02 5.95 20.98
C GLY A 373 -29.52 4.79 21.87
N TRP A 374 -29.31 3.60 21.30
CA TRP A 374 -28.91 2.39 22.03
C TRP A 374 -27.48 1.94 21.71
N GLY A 375 -26.94 2.28 20.53
CA GLY A 375 -25.64 1.75 20.12
C GLY A 375 -25.16 2.15 18.73
N LEU A 376 -23.97 1.65 18.43
CA LEU A 376 -23.33 1.65 17.12
C LEU A 376 -23.66 0.32 16.41
N PHE A 377 -24.05 0.39 15.14
CA PHE A 377 -24.43 -0.76 14.32
C PHE A 377 -23.47 -0.88 13.13
N VAL A 378 -22.79 -2.01 13.03
CA VAL A 378 -21.82 -2.32 11.96
C VAL A 378 -22.07 -3.75 11.50
N GLY A 379 -22.40 -3.94 10.22
CA GLY A 379 -22.54 -5.28 9.62
C GLY A 379 -23.56 -6.18 10.33
N GLY A 380 -24.69 -5.61 10.77
CA GLY A 380 -25.73 -6.33 11.52
C GLY A 380 -25.43 -6.59 13.00
N ARG A 381 -24.26 -6.18 13.51
CA ARG A 381 -23.89 -6.28 14.93
C ARG A 381 -24.16 -4.95 15.64
N SER A 382 -24.58 -5.03 16.90
CA SER A 382 -24.78 -3.86 17.77
C SER A 382 -23.68 -3.79 18.83
N PHE A 383 -23.20 -2.58 19.08
CA PHE A 383 -22.13 -2.27 20.03
C PHE A 383 -22.55 -1.10 20.93
N GLY A 384 -22.08 -1.09 22.17
CA GLY A 384 -22.47 -0.09 23.17
C GLY A 384 -21.90 1.30 22.85
N ILE A 385 -22.77 2.32 22.87
CA ILE A 385 -22.43 3.69 22.44
C ILE A 385 -21.34 4.38 23.27
N ASP A 386 -21.21 4.04 24.56
CA ASP A 386 -20.16 4.57 25.45
C ASP A 386 -18.94 3.64 25.55
N ARG A 387 -18.90 2.56 24.78
CA ARG A 387 -17.81 1.57 24.79
C ARG A 387 -17.06 1.49 23.48
N THR A 388 -17.72 1.75 22.35
CA THR A 388 -17.14 1.45 21.05
C THR A 388 -17.08 2.64 20.11
N VAL A 389 -15.99 2.73 19.36
CA VAL A 389 -15.77 3.75 18.34
C VAL A 389 -15.55 3.09 16.98
N PRO A 390 -16.27 3.50 15.92
CA PRO A 390 -15.94 3.07 14.57
C PRO A 390 -14.73 3.87 14.08
N VAL A 391 -13.74 3.15 13.55
CA VAL A 391 -12.68 3.71 12.73
C VAL A 391 -12.86 3.16 11.32
N LEU A 392 -12.94 4.02 10.31
CA LEU A 392 -13.15 3.59 8.93
C LEU A 392 -12.76 4.65 7.92
N ILE A 393 -12.57 4.24 6.68
CA ILE A 393 -12.46 5.11 5.49
C ILE A 393 -13.64 4.86 4.56
N TYR A 394 -14.17 5.91 3.94
CA TYR A 394 -15.29 5.80 3.01
C TYR A 394 -15.31 6.98 2.03
N PRO A 395 -15.84 6.84 0.80
CA PRO A 395 -16.06 7.98 -0.08
C PRO A 395 -16.97 9.03 0.57
N ASN A 396 -16.54 10.28 0.59
CA ASN A 396 -17.25 11.36 1.27
C ASN A 396 -18.63 11.59 0.61
N PRO A 397 -19.76 11.41 1.33
CA PRO A 397 -21.08 11.62 0.75
C PRO A 397 -21.38 13.08 0.32
N LEU A 398 -20.57 14.05 0.75
CA LEU A 398 -20.63 15.44 0.31
C LEU A 398 -19.74 15.72 -0.91
N ASN A 399 -18.76 14.84 -1.18
CA ASN A 399 -17.88 14.91 -2.35
C ASN A 399 -17.35 13.50 -2.67
N PRO A 400 -18.04 12.71 -3.54
CA PRO A 400 -17.68 11.32 -3.81
C PRO A 400 -16.31 11.09 -4.46
N LYS A 401 -15.56 12.16 -4.77
CA LYS A 401 -14.17 12.12 -5.28
C LYS A 401 -13.12 12.18 -4.16
N ARG A 402 -13.53 12.34 -2.90
CA ARG A 402 -12.67 12.45 -1.71
C ARG A 402 -13.10 11.47 -0.64
N TYR A 403 -12.25 11.26 0.35
CA TYR A 403 -12.56 10.42 1.51
C TYR A 403 -13.16 11.20 2.68
N VAL A 404 -13.93 10.48 3.48
CA VAL A 404 -14.00 10.70 4.92
C VAL A 404 -13.28 9.56 5.63
N VAL A 405 -12.55 9.90 6.69
CA VAL A 405 -12.01 8.94 7.67
C VAL A 405 -12.66 9.23 9.02
N LEU A 406 -13.15 8.21 9.71
CA LEU A 406 -13.67 8.36 11.06
C LEU A 406 -12.62 7.97 12.09
N ASN A 407 -12.40 8.85 13.08
CA ASN A 407 -11.71 8.53 14.34
C ASN A 407 -10.33 7.87 14.21
N SER A 408 -9.59 8.11 13.13
CA SER A 408 -8.27 7.52 12.92
C SER A 408 -7.31 8.49 12.22
N GLY A 409 -6.04 8.41 12.60
CA GLY A 409 -4.92 8.87 11.78
C GLY A 409 -4.38 7.73 10.90
N PHE A 410 -3.11 7.82 10.51
CA PHE A 410 -2.33 6.66 10.06
C PHE A 410 -2.27 5.59 11.17
N THR A 411 -2.13 4.32 10.81
CA THR A 411 -2.55 3.23 11.69
C THR A 411 -1.42 2.51 12.41
N TYR A 412 -0.17 2.63 11.95
CA TYR A 412 1.00 2.13 12.68
C TYR A 412 1.35 3.00 13.89
N ARG A 413 1.89 2.38 14.95
CA ARG A 413 2.08 3.02 16.25
C ARG A 413 3.51 2.89 16.74
N GLU A 414 3.78 3.30 17.98
CA GLU A 414 5.11 3.48 18.54
C GLU A 414 6.02 2.24 18.42
N TYR A 415 5.44 1.05 18.50
CA TYR A 415 6.16 -0.20 18.29
C TYR A 415 6.81 -0.29 16.90
N ASP A 416 6.15 0.28 15.89
CA ASP A 416 6.55 0.25 14.50
C ASP A 416 7.58 1.33 14.14
N TYR A 417 7.73 2.38 14.97
CA TYR A 417 8.64 3.50 14.68
C TYR A 417 10.11 3.12 14.69
N LEU A 418 10.43 1.99 15.33
CA LEU A 418 11.81 1.52 15.49
C LEU A 418 12.41 0.92 14.21
N ASN A 419 11.57 0.60 13.22
CA ASN A 419 12.01 0.02 11.96
C ASN A 419 11.06 0.38 10.83
N ASN A 420 11.58 0.99 9.75
CA ASN A 420 10.78 1.39 8.60
C ASN A 420 10.02 0.24 7.94
N ALA A 421 10.51 -1.00 8.02
CA ALA A 421 9.78 -2.16 7.52
C ALA A 421 8.48 -2.44 8.31
N ARG A 422 8.34 -1.94 9.53
CA ARG A 422 7.08 -2.07 10.31
C ARG A 422 6.08 -0.96 10.02
N GLN A 423 6.49 0.12 9.37
CA GLN A 423 5.67 1.32 9.10
C GLN A 423 4.69 1.10 7.94
N VAL A 424 3.97 -0.02 8.01
CA VAL A 424 2.93 -0.44 7.07
C VAL A 424 1.55 -0.23 7.71
N PRO A 425 0.48 -0.12 6.93
CA PRO A 425 -0.88 -0.04 7.47
C PRO A 425 -1.21 -1.20 8.41
N LYS A 426 -1.83 -0.89 9.55
CA LYS A 426 -2.22 -1.84 10.61
C LYS A 426 -3.72 -2.01 10.77
N LEU A 427 -4.53 -1.16 10.16
CA LEU A 427 -5.98 -1.34 10.13
C LEU A 427 -6.47 -1.36 8.68
N PRO A 428 -7.44 -2.23 8.35
CA PRO A 428 -8.04 -2.29 7.03
C PRO A 428 -9.03 -1.14 6.83
N ASP A 429 -9.98 -1.27 5.89
CA ASP A 429 -10.92 -0.19 5.59
C ASP A 429 -11.80 0.21 6.78
N TYR A 430 -12.09 -0.72 7.70
CA TYR A 430 -12.82 -0.43 8.93
C TYR A 430 -12.40 -1.31 10.11
N ALA A 431 -12.58 -0.78 11.33
CA ALA A 431 -12.56 -1.53 12.57
C ALA A 431 -13.51 -0.93 13.62
N VAL A 432 -13.88 -1.73 14.63
CA VAL A 432 -14.60 -1.26 15.82
C VAL A 432 -13.69 -1.39 17.03
N ILE A 433 -13.36 -0.25 17.62
CA ILE A 433 -12.45 -0.15 18.77
C ILE A 433 -13.25 -0.16 20.07
N ASP A 434 -12.87 -1.02 21.00
CA ASP A 434 -13.31 -1.06 22.39
C ASP A 434 -12.43 -0.16 23.25
N VAL A 435 -13.02 0.92 23.77
CA VAL A 435 -12.31 1.93 24.56
C VAL A 435 -12.13 1.52 26.03
N GLU A 436 -12.71 0.38 26.45
CA GLU A 436 -12.43 -0.18 27.78
C GLU A 436 -11.06 -0.87 27.84
N VAL A 437 -10.52 -1.25 26.69
CA VAL A 437 -9.12 -1.68 26.57
C VAL A 437 -8.28 -0.43 26.30
N ALA A 438 -7.31 -0.17 27.16
CA ALA A 438 -6.42 0.98 27.01
C ALA A 438 -5.62 0.89 25.69
N ALA A 439 -5.44 2.04 25.03
CA ALA A 439 -4.52 2.15 23.91
C ALA A 439 -3.10 1.72 24.33
N SER A 440 -2.37 1.12 23.41
CA SER A 440 -0.99 0.65 23.58
C SER A 440 -0.09 1.18 22.46
N SER A 441 1.18 0.81 22.49
CA SER A 441 2.13 1.10 21.41
C SER A 441 1.82 0.37 20.10
N GLN A 442 0.80 -0.49 20.06
CA GLN A 442 0.44 -1.30 18.90
C GLN A 442 -1.01 -1.09 18.44
N ALA A 443 -1.92 -0.67 19.32
CA ALA A 443 -3.33 -0.52 18.99
C ALA A 443 -3.98 0.67 19.71
N PRO A 444 -4.97 1.35 19.10
CA PRO A 444 -5.69 2.47 19.71
C PRO A 444 -6.69 2.03 20.80
N GLY A 445 -6.85 0.73 21.02
CA GLY A 445 -7.78 0.11 21.96
C GLY A 445 -8.00 -1.34 21.58
N GLY A 446 -9.06 -1.98 22.09
CA GLY A 446 -9.36 -3.37 21.78
C GLY A 446 -10.04 -3.50 20.42
N ILE A 447 -9.50 -4.29 19.48
CA ILE A 447 -10.12 -4.47 18.17
C ILE A 447 -11.19 -5.55 18.27
N LEU A 448 -12.48 -5.18 18.20
CA LEU A 448 -13.60 -6.13 18.31
C LEU A 448 -13.97 -6.79 16.99
N THR A 449 -13.71 -6.09 15.89
CA THR A 449 -13.89 -6.55 14.50
C THR A 449 -13.13 -5.59 13.59
N ALA A 450 -12.59 -6.09 12.49
CA ALA A 450 -11.95 -5.30 11.45
C ALA A 450 -12.12 -6.01 10.10
N GLY A 451 -12.12 -5.25 9.00
CA GLY A 451 -12.21 -5.83 7.67
C GLY A 451 -12.15 -4.81 6.55
N PHE A 452 -12.27 -5.31 5.32
CA PHE A 452 -12.33 -4.52 4.11
C PHE A 452 -13.78 -4.37 3.64
N PHE A 453 -14.10 -3.22 3.05
CA PHE A 453 -15.30 -3.12 2.22
C PHE A 453 -15.04 -3.83 0.89
N ASP A 454 -16.11 -4.32 0.26
CA ASP A 454 -16.02 -4.87 -1.08
C ASP A 454 -15.76 -3.77 -2.13
N GLU A 455 -15.68 -4.17 -3.40
CA GLU A 455 -15.43 -3.26 -4.52
C GLU A 455 -16.53 -2.21 -4.71
N HIS A 456 -17.70 -2.37 -4.10
CA HIS A 456 -18.82 -1.41 -4.11
C HIS A 456 -18.97 -0.68 -2.77
N TRP A 457 -17.92 -0.69 -1.93
CA TRP A 457 -17.90 -0.08 -0.61
C TRP A 457 -18.92 -0.66 0.38
N GLN A 458 -19.39 -1.89 0.16
CA GLN A 458 -20.33 -2.56 1.06
C GLN A 458 -19.60 -3.38 2.12
N LEU A 459 -20.22 -3.49 3.29
CA LEU A 459 -19.74 -4.41 4.33
C LEU A 459 -19.99 -5.85 3.88
N GLY A 460 -18.92 -6.63 3.76
CA GLY A 460 -19.05 -8.08 3.61
C GLY A 460 -19.75 -8.73 4.81
N PRO A 461 -20.25 -9.97 4.68
CA PRO A 461 -20.74 -10.72 5.81
C PRO A 461 -19.62 -10.82 6.85
N VAL A 462 -19.87 -10.32 8.07
CA VAL A 462 -18.87 -10.29 9.15
C VAL A 462 -18.52 -11.73 9.52
N GLY A 463 -17.41 -12.23 8.98
CA GLY A 463 -16.85 -13.54 9.33
C GLY A 463 -16.49 -13.58 10.81
N VAL A 464 -16.97 -14.60 11.51
CA VAL A 464 -16.58 -14.92 12.88
C VAL A 464 -15.25 -15.68 12.80
N GLU A 465 -14.12 -15.06 13.12
CA GLU A 465 -12.81 -15.72 13.38
C GLU A 465 -11.81 -14.62 13.82
N GLU A 466 -11.08 -14.66 14.93
CA GLU A 466 -10.84 -15.65 15.99
C GLU A 466 -10.87 -14.95 17.36
N ARG A 467 -11.52 -15.55 18.35
CA ARG A 467 -11.18 -15.31 19.76
C ARG A 467 -10.14 -16.34 20.16
N GLU A 468 -8.86 -15.99 20.21
CA GLU A 468 -7.91 -16.71 21.05
C GLU A 468 -8.19 -16.37 22.53
N GLY A 469 -9.27 -16.94 23.05
CA GLY A 469 -9.53 -16.99 24.47
C GLY A 469 -8.68 -18.08 25.11
N LYS A 470 -7.53 -17.72 25.70
CA LYS A 470 -6.87 -18.59 26.70
C LYS A 470 -7.79 -18.74 27.92
N LYS A 471 -8.68 -19.73 27.89
CA LYS A 471 -9.23 -20.32 29.12
C LYS A 471 -8.18 -21.29 29.67
N GLN A 472 -7.35 -20.81 30.60
CA GLN A 472 -6.66 -21.71 31.53
C GLN A 472 -7.72 -22.31 32.46
N GLY A 473 -8.19 -23.51 32.12
CA GLY A 473 -8.96 -24.35 33.03
C GLY A 473 -8.00 -25.00 34.03
N LEU A 474 -8.14 -24.65 35.30
CA LEU A 474 -7.71 -25.50 36.40
C LEU A 474 -8.32 -26.90 36.23
N THR A 475 -7.50 -27.93 36.13
CA THR A 475 -7.88 -29.27 36.58
C THR A 475 -6.76 -29.84 37.43
N ARG A 476 -7.12 -30.17 38.68
CA ARG A 476 -6.33 -30.95 39.64
C ARG A 476 -6.29 -32.41 39.18
N GLY A 477 -5.24 -33.10 39.57
CA GLY A 477 -4.78 -34.34 38.98
C GLY A 477 -5.49 -35.62 39.42
N ALA A 478 -5.00 -36.72 38.86
CA ALA A 478 -4.88 -38.02 39.53
C ALA A 478 -3.88 -38.90 38.77
N ASP A 479 -3.00 -39.51 39.56
CA ASP A 479 -2.05 -40.61 39.33
C ASP A 479 -2.27 -41.54 38.13
N SER A 480 -1.17 -41.94 37.49
CA SER A 480 -0.73 -43.35 37.53
C SER A 480 0.69 -43.55 37.01
N SER A 481 1.39 -44.41 37.74
CA SER A 481 2.76 -44.88 37.63
C SER A 481 3.11 -45.69 36.37
N ALA A 482 4.33 -45.53 35.83
CA ALA A 482 5.17 -46.66 35.37
C ALA A 482 6.62 -46.25 35.01
N LYS A 483 7.55 -46.66 35.88
CA LYS A 483 8.90 -47.26 35.68
C LYS A 483 9.87 -46.78 34.56
N LEU A 484 11.04 -46.38 35.06
CA LEU A 484 12.41 -46.29 34.48
C LEU A 484 12.93 -47.59 33.81
N PRO A 485 14.00 -47.53 32.98
CA PRO A 485 15.42 -47.51 33.44
C PRO A 485 16.27 -46.40 32.75
N SER A 486 17.05 -45.55 33.45
CA SER A 486 18.47 -45.71 33.88
C SER A 486 19.39 -46.38 32.83
N GLN A 487 20.53 -45.87 32.38
CA GLN A 487 21.61 -45.11 33.03
C GLN A 487 22.49 -44.36 32.00
N GLY A 488 23.23 -43.35 32.47
CA GLY A 488 24.35 -42.75 31.73
C GLY A 488 24.87 -41.47 32.39
N VAL A 489 25.57 -41.63 33.53
CA VAL A 489 26.18 -40.56 34.34
C VAL A 489 27.59 -40.25 33.84
N VAL A 490 27.96 -38.97 33.66
CA VAL A 490 29.25 -38.41 34.13
C VAL A 490 29.09 -36.92 34.49
N ARG A 491 29.50 -36.59 35.72
CA ARG A 491 29.67 -35.27 36.38
C ARG A 491 30.68 -34.40 35.62
N GLY A 492 30.74 -33.08 35.66
CA GLY A 492 30.19 -32.04 36.53
C GLY A 492 31.18 -30.85 36.50
N LEU A 493 30.76 -29.65 36.90
CA LEU A 493 31.54 -28.67 37.68
C LEU A 493 30.74 -27.36 37.87
N ARG A 494 30.84 -26.85 39.09
CA ARG A 494 30.26 -25.61 39.64
C ARG A 494 30.96 -24.37 39.08
N ILE A 495 30.18 -23.30 38.80
CA ILE A 495 30.11 -21.99 39.51
C ILE A 495 31.44 -21.25 39.62
N GLU A 496 31.51 -20.06 39.04
CA GLU A 496 32.05 -18.87 39.72
C GLU A 496 31.54 -17.57 39.07
N ASP A 497 31.24 -16.61 39.94
CA ASP A 497 30.76 -15.25 39.70
C ASP A 497 31.78 -14.36 38.97
N GLY A 498 31.32 -13.31 38.28
CA GLY A 498 32.22 -12.35 37.64
C GLY A 498 31.53 -11.11 37.06
N GLU A 499 31.29 -10.14 37.93
CA GLU A 499 31.32 -8.68 37.75
C GLU A 499 30.97 -8.02 36.40
N SER A 500 30.02 -7.08 36.49
CA SER A 500 29.79 -5.97 35.56
C SER A 500 31.01 -5.03 35.47
N PRO A 501 31.20 -4.35 34.31
CA PRO A 501 31.44 -2.92 34.43
C PRO A 501 30.78 -2.02 33.36
N ARG A 502 30.21 -0.93 33.89
CA ARG A 502 30.42 0.49 33.50
C ARG A 502 29.86 1.01 32.17
N LYS A 503 28.78 1.79 32.35
CA LYS A 503 28.48 3.12 31.80
C LYS A 503 29.57 3.74 30.90
N ALA A 504 29.25 3.91 29.62
CA ALA A 504 29.94 4.82 28.71
C ALA A 504 29.25 6.20 28.71
N LYS A 505 30.06 7.23 28.93
CA LYS A 505 29.72 8.66 29.00
C LYS A 505 29.69 9.22 27.58
N VAL A 506 28.59 9.87 27.18
CA VAL A 506 28.48 10.59 25.91
C VAL A 506 29.20 11.94 26.03
N LEU A 507 30.28 12.11 25.28
CA LEU A 507 30.92 13.40 25.03
C LEU A 507 30.31 14.02 23.77
N ARG A 508 29.70 15.20 23.92
CA ARG A 508 29.31 16.08 22.83
C ARG A 508 30.49 17.01 22.53
N GLU A 509 30.96 17.02 21.29
CA GLU A 509 31.77 18.11 20.75
C GLU A 509 30.88 19.09 19.95
N PRO A 510 31.13 20.40 20.02
CA PRO A 510 30.43 21.39 19.21
C PRO A 510 31.09 21.49 17.83
N ARG A 511 30.28 21.71 16.79
CA ARG A 511 30.78 22.12 15.47
C ARG A 511 30.51 23.60 15.22
N PRO A 512 31.39 24.28 14.48
CA PRO A 512 31.29 25.69 14.10
C PRO A 512 30.12 25.99 13.17
#